data_AF-A0A1A2E063-F1
#
_entry.id   AF-A0A1A2E063-F1
#
_cell.length_a   1.000
_cell.length_b   1.000
_cell.length_c   1.000
_cell.angle_alpha   90.00
_cell.angle_beta   90.00
_cell.angle_gamma   90.00
#
_symmetry.space_group_name_H-M   'P 1'
#
loop_
_entity.id
_entity.type
_entity.pdbx_description
1 polymer ?
#
loop_
_entity_poly.entity_id
_entity_poly.type
_entity_poly.pdbx_seq_one_letter_code
_entity_poly.pdbx_strand_id
1 'polypeptide(L)'
;MPNAVLARIRDTDAAVWRKATWLMPVAIQPVLLLLAGVTSLLTDRLLGPNLGFRAVVLIATAITTAVSAAIGVALTPSASVRRRAFGFSLVGSGLAVLIGASTYALFLMLPSDAAVR
;
A
#
# COMPACT_ATOMS: atom_id res chain seq x y z
N MET A 1 23.36 3.20 -1.25
CA MET A 1 23.92 2.38 -2.34
C MET A 1 22.83 1.47 -2.91
N PRO A 2 22.20 1.83 -4.05
CA PRO A 2 21.09 1.07 -4.65
C PRO A 2 21.47 -0.37 -5.01
N ASN A 3 22.71 -0.58 -5.48
CA ASN A 3 23.19 -1.88 -5.94
C ASN A 3 23.27 -2.93 -4.83
N ALA A 4 23.59 -2.53 -3.60
CA ALA A 4 23.61 -3.45 -2.46
C ALA A 4 22.19 -3.91 -2.06
N VAL A 5 21.20 -3.02 -2.20
CA VAL A 5 19.79 -3.35 -1.95
C VAL A 5 19.26 -4.28 -3.05
N LEU A 6 19.54 -3.97 -4.32
CA LEU A 6 19.17 -4.81 -5.45
C LEU A 6 19.85 -6.18 -5.43
N ALA A 7 21.13 -6.25 -5.06
CA ALA A 7 21.86 -7.51 -4.87
C ALA A 7 21.23 -8.34 -3.74
N ARG A 8 20.91 -7.73 -2.59
CA ARG A 8 20.23 -8.41 -1.48
C ARG A 8 18.83 -8.92 -1.85
N ILE A 9 18.12 -8.19 -2.71
CA ILE A 9 16.83 -8.59 -3.27
C ILE A 9 17.01 -9.75 -4.25
N ARG A 10 18.06 -9.73 -5.07
CA ARG A 10 18.38 -10.78 -6.05
C ARG A 10 18.86 -12.08 -5.39
N ASP A 11 19.60 -11.96 -4.29
CA ASP A 11 20.05 -13.09 -3.45
C ASP A 11 18.93 -13.59 -2.52
N THR A 12 17.75 -12.97 -2.55
CA THR A 12 16.59 -13.46 -1.82
C THR A 12 16.10 -14.74 -2.49
N ASP A 13 16.23 -15.85 -1.75
CA ASP A 13 15.88 -17.21 -2.14
C ASP A 13 14.51 -17.29 -2.84
N ALA A 14 14.44 -18.03 -3.96
CA ALA A 14 13.22 -18.20 -4.76
C ALA A 14 12.03 -18.73 -3.93
N ALA A 15 12.31 -19.46 -2.85
CA ALA A 15 11.32 -19.91 -1.89
C ALA A 15 10.63 -18.76 -1.13
N VAL A 16 11.35 -17.67 -0.84
CA VAL A 16 10.80 -16.46 -0.19
C VAL A 16 9.84 -15.76 -1.14
N TRP A 17 10.25 -15.55 -2.40
CA TRP A 17 9.43 -14.93 -3.42
C TRP A 17 8.14 -15.70 -3.69
N ARG A 18 8.24 -17.03 -3.88
CA ARG A 18 7.07 -17.88 -4.07
C ARG A 18 6.10 -17.77 -2.88
N LYS A 19 6.61 -17.82 -1.65
CA LYS A 19 5.77 -17.65 -0.44
C LYS A 19 5.17 -16.26 -0.35
N ALA A 20 5.90 -15.21 -0.74
CA ALA A 20 5.40 -13.85 -0.70
C ALA A 20 4.19 -13.68 -1.65
N THR A 21 4.24 -14.25 -2.85
CA THR A 21 3.11 -14.25 -3.78
C THR A 21 1.92 -15.02 -3.22
N TRP A 22 2.14 -16.21 -2.63
CA TRP A 22 1.07 -17.00 -2.00
C TRP A 22 0.42 -16.31 -0.79
N LEU A 23 1.18 -15.47 -0.09
CA LEU A 23 0.69 -14.73 1.08
C LEU A 23 -0.01 -13.41 0.72
N MET A 24 0.04 -12.94 -0.55
CA MET A 24 -0.59 -11.67 -0.95
C MET A 24 -2.07 -11.57 -0.58
N PRO A 25 -2.94 -12.57 -0.82
CA PRO A 25 -4.36 -12.48 -0.48
C PRO A 25 -4.63 -12.27 1.01
N VAL A 26 -3.71 -12.72 1.87
CA VAL A 26 -3.77 -12.54 3.32
C VAL A 26 -3.15 -11.20 3.72
N ALA A 27 -2.00 -10.85 3.13
CA ALA A 27 -1.27 -9.62 3.44
C ALA A 27 -2.01 -8.35 3.00
N ILE A 28 -2.86 -8.42 1.96
CA ILE A 28 -3.65 -7.27 1.51
C ILE A 28 -4.77 -6.90 2.50
N GLN A 29 -5.28 -7.85 3.27
CA GLN A 29 -6.38 -7.62 4.23
C GLN A 29 -6.04 -6.53 5.27
N PRO A 30 -4.92 -6.61 6.01
CA PRO A 30 -4.55 -5.55 6.95
C PRO A 30 -4.25 -4.21 6.25
N VAL A 31 -3.77 -4.22 5.01
CA VAL A 31 -3.53 -2.99 4.23
C VAL A 31 -4.85 -2.30 3.87
N LEU A 32 -5.85 -3.06 3.42
CA LEU A 32 -7.18 -2.53 3.12
C LEU A 32 -7.89 -2.05 4.38
N LEU A 33 -7.77 -2.81 5.49
CA LEU A 33 -8.30 -2.39 6.79
C LEU A 33 -7.67 -1.06 7.23
N LEU A 34 -6.35 -0.94 7.08
CA LEU A 34 -5.63 0.30 7.38
C LEU A 34 -6.11 1.45 6.49
N LEU A 35 -6.29 1.22 5.18
CA LEU A 35 -6.80 2.24 4.26
C LEU A 35 -8.18 2.74 4.67
N ALA A 36 -9.10 1.82 4.96
CA ALA A 36 -10.45 2.16 5.40
C ALA A 36 -10.41 2.94 6.72
N GLY A 37 -9.62 2.48 7.69
CA GLY A 37 -9.45 3.14 8.98
C GLY A 37 -8.87 4.55 8.88
N VAL A 38 -7.82 4.74 8.06
CA VAL A 38 -7.22 6.06 7.82
C VAL A 38 -8.21 6.97 7.08
N THR A 39 -8.91 6.46 6.07
CA THR A 39 -9.90 7.25 5.32
C THR A 39 -11.04 7.72 6.21
N SER A 40 -11.60 6.84 7.04
CA SER A 40 -12.64 7.20 8.03
C SER A 40 -12.10 8.20 9.04
N LEU A 41 -10.90 7.97 9.61
CA LEU A 41 -10.30 8.93 10.56
C LEU A 41 -10.12 10.32 9.93
N LEU A 42 -9.62 10.39 8.70
CA LEU A 42 -9.44 11.65 7.98
C LEU A 42 -10.78 12.34 7.68
N THR A 43 -11.78 11.57 7.25
CA THR A 43 -13.11 12.10 6.90
C THR A 43 -13.86 12.56 8.14
N ASP A 44 -13.92 11.73 9.18
CA ASP A 44 -14.83 11.94 10.30
C ASP A 44 -14.26 12.87 11.37
N ARG A 45 -12.94 12.94 11.51
CA ARG A 45 -12.29 13.62 12.65
C ARG A 45 -11.39 14.79 12.28
N LEU A 46 -10.77 14.76 11.09
CA LEU A 46 -9.65 15.66 10.80
C LEU A 46 -9.93 16.65 9.66
N LEU A 47 -10.51 16.19 8.55
CA LEU A 47 -10.55 16.93 7.28
C LEU A 47 -11.96 17.07 6.67
N GLY A 48 -12.97 16.42 7.27
CA GLY A 48 -14.30 16.14 6.70
C GLY A 48 -15.02 17.22 5.91
N PRO A 49 -15.19 18.46 6.42
CA PRO A 49 -15.93 19.48 5.68
C PRO A 49 -15.05 20.32 4.73
N ASN A 50 -13.73 20.32 4.91
CA ASN A 50 -12.84 21.30 4.27
C ASN A 50 -12.06 20.75 3.06
N LEU A 51 -11.98 19.42 2.92
CA LEU A 51 -11.25 18.77 1.82
C LEU A 51 -12.18 17.89 1.01
N GLY A 52 -12.09 18.01 -0.32
CA GLY A 52 -12.81 17.12 -1.22
C GLY A 52 -12.39 15.66 -1.04
N PHE A 53 -13.36 14.74 -1.16
CA PHE A 53 -13.16 13.31 -0.95
C PHE A 53 -11.95 12.74 -1.73
N ARG A 54 -11.72 13.23 -2.96
CA ARG A 54 -10.55 12.87 -3.77
C ARG A 54 -9.23 13.10 -3.02
N ALA A 55 -9.07 14.25 -2.38
CA ALA A 55 -7.84 14.58 -1.65
C ALA A 55 -7.70 13.72 -0.39
N VAL A 56 -8.81 13.44 0.30
CA VAL A 56 -8.83 12.54 1.46
C VAL A 56 -8.35 11.14 1.06
N VAL A 57 -8.87 10.58 -0.04
CA VAL A 57 -8.45 9.26 -0.54
C VAL A 57 -6.95 9.24 -0.89
N LEU A 58 -6.43 10.28 -1.55
CA LEU A 58 -5.01 10.34 -1.91
C LEU A 58 -4.10 10.40 -0.66
N ILE A 59 -4.47 11.22 0.33
CA ILE A 59 -3.72 11.32 1.60
C ILE A 59 -3.78 9.98 2.36
N ALA A 60 -4.98 9.38 2.47
CA ALA A 60 -5.15 8.09 3.13
C ALA A 60 -4.33 6.99 2.46
N THR A 61 -4.30 7.00 1.13
CA THR A 61 -3.52 6.06 0.32
C THR A 61 -2.02 6.24 0.56
N ALA A 62 -1.53 7.48 0.60
CA ALA A 62 -0.12 7.77 0.86
C ALA A 62 0.30 7.28 2.27
N ILE A 63 -0.50 7.57 3.30
CA ILE A 63 -0.25 7.13 4.68
C ILE A 63 -0.26 5.60 4.75
N THR A 64 -1.29 4.96 4.20
CA THR A 64 -1.43 3.49 4.20
C THR A 64 -0.24 2.81 3.54
N THR A 65 0.20 3.33 2.40
CA THR A 65 1.34 2.79 1.65
C THR A 65 2.62 2.94 2.46
N ALA A 66 2.87 4.11 3.05
CA ALA A 66 4.06 4.37 3.85
C ALA A 66 4.12 3.45 5.09
N VAL A 67 3.01 3.30 5.81
CA VAL A 67 2.93 2.42 6.99
C VAL A 67 3.12 0.96 6.60
N SER A 68 2.44 0.49 5.55
CA SER A 68 2.56 -0.89 5.07
C SER A 68 3.98 -1.21 4.61
N ALA A 69 4.62 -0.27 3.90
CA ALA A 69 6.01 -0.41 3.48
C ALA A 69 6.97 -0.41 4.67
N ALA A 70 6.78 0.49 5.65
CA ALA A 70 7.62 0.54 6.85
C ALA A 70 7.54 -0.77 7.65
N ILE A 71 6.33 -1.30 7.87
CA ILE A 71 6.13 -2.59 8.55
C ILE A 71 6.75 -3.72 7.71
N GLY A 72 6.49 -3.77 6.41
CA GLY A 72 7.02 -4.80 5.52
C GLY A 72 8.56 -4.81 5.50
N VAL A 73 9.19 -3.64 5.40
CA VAL A 73 10.65 -3.48 5.47
C VAL A 73 11.18 -3.91 6.84
N ALA A 74 10.52 -3.54 7.94
CA ALA A 74 10.93 -3.97 9.29
C ALA A 74 10.89 -5.50 9.49
N LEU A 75 10.11 -6.22 8.69
CA LEU A 75 10.02 -7.69 8.72
C LEU A 75 11.10 -8.38 7.86
N THR A 76 11.74 -7.68 6.93
CA THR A 76 12.77 -8.25 6.03
C THR A 76 14.08 -8.72 6.68
N PRO A 77 14.55 -8.19 7.83
CA PRO A 77 15.74 -8.69 8.51
C PRO A 77 15.52 -10.01 9.28
N SER A 78 14.30 -10.53 9.35
CA SER A 78 14.00 -11.72 10.14
C SER A 78 14.71 -12.97 9.63
N ALA A 79 15.23 -13.83 10.50
CA ALA A 79 15.76 -15.14 10.14
C ALA A 79 14.68 -16.10 9.56
N SER A 80 13.39 -15.84 9.83
CA SER A 80 12.28 -16.67 9.34
C SER A 80 11.90 -16.33 7.90
N VAL A 81 12.02 -17.31 7.00
CA VAL A 81 11.55 -17.23 5.61
C VAL A 81 10.09 -16.79 5.52
N ARG A 82 9.23 -17.27 6.43
CA ARG A 82 7.80 -16.90 6.46
C ARG A 82 7.61 -15.41 6.78
N ARG A 83 8.35 -14.90 7.77
CA ARG A 83 8.24 -13.50 8.21
C ARG A 83 8.80 -12.54 7.17
N ARG A 84 9.91 -12.89 6.51
CA ARG A 84 10.45 -12.11 5.37
C ARG A 84 9.47 -12.11 4.20
N ALA A 85 8.94 -13.28 3.82
CA ALA A 85 7.97 -13.40 2.74
C ALA A 85 6.73 -12.55 3.00
N PHE A 86 6.17 -12.59 4.22
CA PHE A 86 5.05 -11.75 4.61
C PHE A 86 5.38 -10.25 4.55
N GLY A 87 6.60 -9.87 4.94
CA GLY A 87 7.09 -8.49 4.79
C GLY A 87 7.09 -8.02 3.34
N PHE A 88 7.57 -8.84 2.40
CA PHE A 88 7.51 -8.54 0.96
C PHE A 88 6.06 -8.49 0.45
N SER A 89 5.18 -9.38 0.91
CA SER A 89 3.75 -9.34 0.56
C SER A 89 3.08 -8.05 1.01
N LEU A 90 3.42 -7.52 2.20
CA LEU A 90 2.92 -6.24 2.72
C LEU A 90 3.38 -5.06 1.86
N VAL A 91 4.67 -5.02 1.49
CA VAL A 91 5.21 -3.99 0.59
C VAL A 91 4.48 -4.04 -0.76
N GLY A 92 4.38 -5.24 -1.37
CA GLY A 92 3.69 -5.42 -2.64
C GLY A 92 2.21 -5.04 -2.58
N SER A 93 1.52 -5.39 -1.49
CA SER A 93 0.11 -5.05 -1.29
C SER A 93 -0.09 -3.53 -1.10
N GLY A 94 0.80 -2.88 -0.35
CA GLY A 94 0.81 -1.42 -0.21
C GLY A 94 0.99 -0.71 -1.55
N LEU A 95 1.89 -1.20 -2.40
CA LEU A 95 2.08 -0.66 -3.75
C LEU A 95 0.86 -0.90 -4.65
N ALA A 96 0.23 -2.08 -4.58
CA ALA A 96 -0.99 -2.37 -5.32
C ALA A 96 -2.14 -1.43 -4.90
N VAL A 97 -2.28 -1.15 -3.60
CA VAL A 97 -3.23 -0.17 -3.08
C VAL A 97 -2.89 1.24 -3.54
N LEU A 98 -1.61 1.64 -3.52
CA LEU A 98 -1.19 2.95 -4.04
C LEU A 98 -1.63 3.14 -5.48
N ILE A 99 -1.35 2.16 -6.34
CA ILE A 99 -1.71 2.20 -7.76
C ILE A 99 -3.24 2.25 -7.89
N GLY A 100 -3.96 1.28 -7.31
CA GLY A 100 -5.40 1.17 -7.47
C GLY A 100 -6.17 2.39 -6.95
N ALA A 101 -5.87 2.84 -5.73
CA ALA A 101 -6.56 3.97 -5.12
C ALA A 101 -6.20 5.30 -5.78
N SER A 102 -4.95 5.49 -6.21
CA SER A 102 -4.57 6.68 -6.98
C SER A 102 -5.22 6.69 -8.36
N THR A 103 -5.29 5.55 -9.05
CA THR A 103 -6.00 5.44 -10.33
C THR A 103 -7.48 5.79 -10.14
N TYR A 104 -8.12 5.24 -9.12
CA TYR A 104 -9.51 5.56 -8.79
C TYR A 104 -9.71 7.06 -8.51
N ALA A 105 -8.92 7.63 -7.60
CA ALA A 105 -9.06 9.03 -7.20
C ALA A 105 -8.74 10.02 -8.34
N LEU A 106 -7.74 9.73 -9.17
CA LEU A 106 -7.28 10.66 -10.21
C LEU A 106 -8.05 10.54 -11.51
N PHE A 107 -8.45 9.33 -11.90
CA PHE A 107 -9.07 9.09 -13.22
C PHE A 107 -10.56 8.77 -13.14
N LEU A 108 -11.00 8.05 -12.11
CA LEU A 108 -12.40 7.60 -12.00
C LEU A 108 -13.28 8.57 -11.19
N MET A 109 -12.67 9.40 -10.33
CA MET A 109 -13.35 10.48 -9.59
C MET A 109 -13.22 11.86 -10.26
N LEU A 110 -12.85 11.92 -11.55
CA LEU A 110 -12.83 13.17 -12.29
C LEU A 110 -14.27 13.76 -12.29
N PRO A 111 -14.45 15.07 -12.01
CA PRO A 111 -15.75 15.70 -12.12
C PRO A 111 -16.33 15.48 -13.52
N SER A 112 -17.61 15.12 -13.58
CA SER A 112 -18.40 14.96 -14.80
C SER A 112 -18.50 16.22 -15.67
N ASP A 113 -17.81 17.30 -15.32
CA ASP A 113 -17.84 18.60 -15.99
C ASP A 113 -17.15 18.57 -17.37
N ALA A 114 -16.48 17.48 -17.73
CA ALA A 114 -15.99 17.21 -19.08
C ALA A 114 -17.02 16.53 -19.99
N ALA A 115 -18.20 16.15 -19.48
CA ALA A 115 -19.28 15.53 -20.26
C ALA A 115 -20.39 16.51 -20.67
N VAL A 116 -20.35 17.77 -20.21
CA VAL A 116 -21.28 18.82 -20.62
C VAL A 116 -20.55 20.15 -20.73
N ARG A 117 -19.96 20.41 -21.91
CA ARG A 117 -19.84 21.75 -22.52
C ARG A 117 -19.42 21.61 -23.97
#